data_AF-X0SER1-F1
#
_entry.id   AF-X0SER1-F1
#
_cell.length_a   1.000
_cell.length_b   1.000
_cell.length_c   1.000
_cell.angle_alpha   90.00
_cell.angle_beta   90.00
_cell.angle_gamma   90.00
#
_symmetry.space_group_name_H-M   'P 1'
#
loop_
_entity.id
_entity.type
_entity.pdbx_description
1 polymer ?
#
loop_
_entity_poly.entity_id
_entity_poly.type
_entity_poly.pdbx_seq_one_letter_code
_entity_poly.pdbx_strand_id
1 'polypeptide(L)'
;NFWIIDKNYWQEQKTKFMNRLNQEYELYPLQTGFPLNKFQSYFYYLKPEIFNYLIDSLINTDKIGLKKGIVFFLSRKPKISSHQKVLISKILKILKDNTTNPPNEKTLISQIDGGKEIIDFLIQEGEIIKLSDGILLESNNYDIMKNKLIDFLKINGSISIAQVRELLGISRKYIIPLLNKMDEEKITQRKENVRILKTKLS
;
A
#
# COMPACT_ATOMS: atom_id res chain seq x y z
N ASN A 1 -32.27 11.59 -16.76
CA ASN A 1 -33.13 11.26 -15.60
C ASN A 1 -32.80 12.19 -14.46
N PHE A 2 -33.75 13.05 -14.07
CA PHE A 2 -33.61 13.91 -12.91
C PHE A 2 -34.19 13.21 -11.68
N TRP A 3 -33.47 13.25 -10.57
CA TRP A 3 -33.92 12.72 -9.29
C TRP A 3 -34.33 13.86 -8.39
N ILE A 4 -35.51 13.76 -7.78
CA ILE A 4 -35.97 14.69 -6.76
C ILE A 4 -35.84 13.97 -5.42
N ILE A 5 -35.03 14.53 -4.52
CA ILE A 5 -34.77 13.98 -3.19
C ILE A 5 -35.02 15.10 -2.18
N ASP A 6 -35.73 14.78 -1.11
CA ASP A 6 -35.92 15.71 0.00
C ASP A 6 -34.57 16.15 0.59
N LYS A 7 -34.42 17.45 0.86
CA LYS A 7 -33.16 18.04 1.31
C LYS A 7 -32.74 17.49 2.67
N ASN A 8 -33.69 17.33 3.60
CA ASN A 8 -33.39 16.84 4.95
C ASN A 8 -33.01 15.37 4.91
N TYR A 9 -33.75 14.56 4.14
CA TYR A 9 -33.40 13.17 3.87
C TYR A 9 -32.00 13.03 3.27
N TRP A 10 -31.62 13.88 2.32
CA TRP A 10 -30.28 13.86 1.72
C TRP A 10 -29.18 14.19 2.72
N GLN A 11 -29.38 15.18 3.59
CA GLN A 11 -28.43 15.52 4.66
C GLN A 11 -28.31 14.40 5.69
N GLU A 12 -29.40 13.70 5.98
CA GLU A 12 -29.39 12.51 6.82
C GLU A 12 -28.52 11.40 6.21
N GLN A 13 -28.63 11.15 4.90
CA GLN A 13 -27.80 10.13 4.23
C GLN A 13 -26.31 10.48 4.29
N LYS A 14 -25.97 11.76 4.08
CA LYS A 14 -24.60 12.27 4.24
C LYS A 14 -24.08 12.01 5.65
N THR A 15 -24.87 12.36 6.65
CA THR A 15 -24.51 12.18 8.06
C THR A 15 -24.33 10.69 8.40
N LYS A 16 -25.25 9.83 7.95
CA LYS A 16 -25.14 8.37 8.11
C LYS A 16 -23.85 7.83 7.51
N PHE A 17 -23.48 8.26 6.31
CA PHE A 17 -22.27 7.80 5.65
C PHE A 17 -21.02 8.21 6.44
N MET A 18 -20.94 9.49 6.82
CA MET A 18 -19.82 10.02 7.60
C MET A 18 -19.68 9.32 8.95
N ASN A 19 -20.79 9.05 9.64
CA ASN A 19 -20.79 8.32 10.90
C ASN A 19 -20.32 6.88 10.73
N ARG A 20 -20.74 6.18 9.67
CA ARG A 20 -20.27 4.83 9.36
C ARG A 20 -18.78 4.80 9.06
N LEU A 21 -18.31 5.73 8.22
CA LEU A 21 -16.88 5.86 7.94
C LEU A 21 -16.08 6.16 9.21
N ASN A 22 -16.60 7.01 10.11
CA ASN A 22 -15.94 7.27 11.38
C ASN A 22 -15.89 6.03 12.29
N GLN A 23 -16.97 5.25 12.38
CA GLN A 23 -17.00 3.98 13.12
C GLN A 23 -15.94 3.00 12.63
N GLU A 24 -15.74 2.90 11.32
CA GLU A 24 -14.70 2.05 10.74
C GLU A 24 -13.30 2.45 11.21
N TYR A 25 -13.01 3.75 11.24
CA TYR A 25 -11.72 4.20 11.75
C TYR A 25 -11.56 4.09 13.28
N GLU A 26 -12.64 4.05 14.06
CA GLU A 26 -12.53 3.74 15.50
C GLU A 26 -12.21 2.25 15.72
N LEU A 27 -12.75 1.37 14.87
CA LEU A 27 -12.44 -0.06 14.87
C LEU A 27 -11.05 -0.36 14.31
N TYR A 28 -10.58 0.44 13.35
CA TYR A 28 -9.30 0.26 12.66
C TYR A 28 -8.49 1.57 12.63
N PRO A 29 -7.90 2.01 13.76
CA PRO A 29 -7.27 3.34 13.89
C PRO A 29 -6.06 3.60 13.01
N LEU A 30 -5.42 2.54 12.52
CA LEU A 30 -4.27 2.62 11.61
C LEU A 30 -4.66 2.61 10.14
N GLN A 31 -5.90 2.25 9.81
CA GLN A 31 -6.36 2.32 8.43
C GLN A 31 -6.42 3.76 7.97
N THR A 32 -6.00 3.97 6.74
CA THR A 32 -5.96 5.28 6.09
C THR A 32 -7.20 5.49 5.20
N GLY A 33 -7.89 4.40 4.83
CA GLY A 33 -9.17 4.42 4.14
C GLY A 33 -9.79 3.03 4.08
N PHE A 34 -10.98 2.92 3.52
CA PHE A 34 -11.73 1.66 3.45
C PHE A 34 -12.33 1.43 2.05
N PRO A 35 -12.53 0.17 1.64
CA PRO A 35 -13.21 -0.13 0.39
C PRO A 35 -14.61 0.49 0.34
N LEU A 36 -14.94 1.25 -0.71
CA LEU A 36 -16.23 1.94 -0.81
C LEU A 36 -17.42 0.96 -0.85
N ASN A 37 -17.22 -0.20 -1.49
CA ASN A 37 -18.21 -1.27 -1.56
C ASN A 37 -18.61 -1.81 -0.17
N LYS A 38 -17.75 -1.69 0.85
CA LYS A 38 -18.09 -2.01 2.24
C LYS A 38 -19.27 -1.17 2.74
N PHE A 39 -19.35 0.08 2.29
CA PHE A 39 -20.39 1.01 2.73
C PHE A 39 -21.69 0.84 1.95
N GLN A 40 -21.62 0.43 0.67
CA GLN A 40 -22.78 0.34 -0.21
C GLN A 40 -23.89 -0.57 0.36
N SER A 41 -23.53 -1.65 1.06
CA SER A 41 -24.50 -2.55 1.70
C SER A 41 -25.33 -1.88 2.79
N TYR A 42 -24.80 -0.87 3.50
CA TYR A 42 -25.55 -0.10 4.51
C TYR A 42 -26.55 0.88 3.90
N PHE A 43 -26.46 1.12 2.58
CA PHE A 43 -27.33 2.00 1.82
C PHE A 43 -28.13 1.23 0.76
N TYR A 44 -28.48 -0.04 1.04
CA TYR A 44 -29.20 -0.92 0.12
C TYR A 44 -30.53 -0.35 -0.40
N TYR A 45 -31.14 0.58 0.35
CA TYR A 45 -32.38 1.27 -0.03
C TYR A 45 -32.15 2.40 -1.04
N LEU A 46 -30.90 2.82 -1.28
CA LEU A 46 -30.54 3.74 -2.35
C LEU A 46 -30.21 2.95 -3.61
N LYS A 47 -30.72 3.41 -4.76
CA LYS A 47 -30.25 2.89 -6.04
C LYS A 47 -28.75 3.20 -6.20
N PRO A 48 -27.98 2.34 -6.91
CA PRO A 48 -26.54 2.52 -7.07
C PRO A 48 -26.14 3.92 -7.57
N GLU A 49 -26.90 4.50 -8.49
CA GLU A 49 -26.66 5.83 -9.03
C GLU A 49 -26.80 6.91 -7.95
N ILE A 50 -27.81 6.79 -7.07
CA ILE A 50 -28.04 7.72 -5.96
C ILE A 50 -26.94 7.59 -4.91
N PHE A 51 -26.50 6.37 -4.62
CA PHE A 51 -25.35 6.16 -3.73
C PHE A 51 -24.09 6.80 -4.31
N ASN A 52 -23.81 6.64 -5.60
CA ASN A 52 -22.67 7.31 -6.24
C ASN A 52 -22.77 8.84 -6.13
N TYR A 53 -23.95 9.43 -6.38
CA TYR A 53 -24.17 10.86 -6.15
C TYR A 53 -23.95 11.30 -4.69
N LEU A 54 -24.23 10.42 -3.72
CA LEU A 54 -23.97 10.70 -2.30
C LEU A 54 -22.47 10.84 -2.05
N ILE A 55 -21.69 9.92 -2.61
CA ILE A 55 -20.22 9.93 -2.52
C ILE A 55 -19.65 11.15 -3.23
N ASP A 56 -20.07 11.40 -4.48
CA ASP A 56 -19.62 12.56 -5.25
C ASP A 56 -19.94 13.86 -4.52
N SER A 57 -21.13 13.97 -3.92
CA SER A 57 -21.49 15.16 -3.15
C SER A 57 -20.63 15.34 -1.89
N LEU A 58 -20.14 14.28 -1.26
CA LEU A 58 -19.25 14.36 -0.10
C LEU A 58 -17.81 14.70 -0.51
N ILE A 59 -17.35 14.17 -1.64
CA ILE A 59 -16.08 14.54 -2.28
C ILE A 59 -16.08 16.02 -2.64
N ASN A 60 -17.13 16.51 -3.30
CA ASN A 60 -17.26 17.91 -3.71
C ASN A 60 -17.38 18.89 -2.53
N THR A 61 -17.58 18.40 -1.32
CA THR A 61 -17.57 19.22 -0.09
C THR A 61 -16.26 19.08 0.70
N ASP A 62 -15.22 18.50 0.09
CA ASP A 62 -13.89 18.29 0.67
C ASP A 62 -13.91 17.56 2.04
N LYS A 63 -14.88 16.66 2.22
CA LYS A 63 -14.97 15.84 3.44
C LYS A 63 -14.22 14.52 3.31
N ILE A 64 -14.30 13.92 2.12
CA ILE A 64 -13.73 12.61 1.82
C ILE A 64 -12.99 12.63 0.48
N GLY A 65 -12.03 11.75 0.31
CA GLY A 65 -11.44 11.40 -0.97
C GLY A 65 -11.81 9.98 -1.40
N LEU A 66 -11.74 9.70 -2.70
CA LEU A 66 -11.90 8.37 -3.27
C LEU A 66 -10.75 8.10 -4.24
N LYS A 67 -9.96 7.04 -3.99
CA LYS A 67 -8.84 6.65 -4.86
C LYS A 67 -8.82 5.15 -5.02
N LYS A 68 -8.86 4.67 -6.28
CA LYS A 68 -8.85 3.23 -6.61
C LYS A 68 -9.89 2.42 -5.80
N GLY A 69 -11.08 2.98 -5.60
CA GLY A 69 -12.17 2.33 -4.83
C GLY A 69 -12.04 2.41 -3.31
N ILE A 70 -11.01 3.09 -2.77
CA ILE A 70 -10.82 3.33 -1.34
C ILE A 70 -11.31 4.73 -0.98
N VAL A 71 -12.27 4.82 -0.06
CA VAL A 71 -12.79 6.07 0.51
C VAL A 71 -12.07 6.40 1.80
N PHE A 72 -11.73 7.68 2.00
CA PHE A 72 -10.98 8.13 3.17
C PHE A 72 -11.36 9.56 3.58
N PHE A 73 -11.18 9.91 4.85
CA PHE A 73 -11.27 11.30 5.29
C PHE A 73 -10.03 12.09 4.85
N LEU A 74 -10.23 13.27 4.25
CA LEU A 74 -9.11 14.14 3.87
C LEU A 74 -8.33 14.69 5.08
N SER A 75 -9.00 14.84 6.22
CA SER A 75 -8.43 15.43 7.44
C SER A 75 -7.86 14.40 8.43
N ARG A 76 -8.10 13.10 8.25
CA ARG A 76 -7.72 12.09 9.26
C ARG A 76 -6.30 11.63 9.03
N LYS A 77 -5.50 11.67 10.11
CA LYS A 77 -4.22 11.00 10.20
C LYS A 77 -4.35 9.74 11.08
N PRO A 78 -3.59 8.68 10.80
CA PRO A 78 -3.53 7.48 11.64
C PRO A 78 -3.22 7.84 13.09
N LYS A 79 -3.99 7.27 14.04
CA LYS A 79 -3.73 7.45 15.47
C LYS A 79 -2.92 6.26 15.97
N ILE A 80 -1.66 6.50 16.29
CA ILE A 80 -0.73 5.45 16.74
C ILE A 80 -0.63 5.47 18.27
N SER A 81 -1.04 4.38 18.92
CA SER A 81 -0.91 4.20 20.36
C SER A 81 0.53 3.93 20.80
N SER A 82 0.85 4.09 22.10
CA SER A 82 2.18 3.79 22.62
C SER A 82 2.59 2.33 22.40
N HIS A 83 1.64 1.40 22.53
CA HIS A 83 1.88 -0.02 22.22
C HIS A 83 2.21 -0.24 20.73
N GLN A 84 1.46 0.39 19.83
CA GLN A 84 1.72 0.30 18.39
C GLN A 84 3.08 0.92 18.01
N LYS A 85 3.51 2.00 18.66
CA LYS A 85 4.87 2.57 18.45
C LYS A 85 5.97 1.57 18.79
N VAL A 86 5.80 0.79 19.86
CA VAL A 86 6.75 -0.28 20.24
C VAL A 86 6.78 -1.37 19.17
N LEU A 87 5.63 -1.80 18.67
CA LEU A 87 5.54 -2.79 17.59
C LEU A 87 6.16 -2.29 16.28
N ILE A 88 5.88 -1.04 15.89
CA ILE A 88 6.50 -0.39 14.71
C ILE A 88 8.02 -0.42 14.84
N SER A 89 8.54 0.02 15.98
CA SER A 89 9.98 0.05 16.25
C SER A 89 10.60 -1.35 16.18
N LYS A 90 9.91 -2.35 16.71
CA LYS A 90 10.35 -3.76 16.67
C LYS A 90 10.39 -4.30 15.24
N ILE A 91 9.34 -4.08 14.45
CA ILE A 91 9.24 -4.56 13.06
C ILE A 91 10.32 -3.89 12.19
N LEU A 92 10.43 -2.56 12.25
CA LEU A 92 11.44 -1.82 11.48
C LEU A 92 12.86 -2.25 11.86
N LYS A 93 13.13 -2.47 13.15
CA LYS A 93 14.42 -3.00 13.60
C LYS A 93 14.72 -4.37 13.01
N ILE A 94 13.77 -5.30 13.00
CA ILE A 94 13.97 -6.63 12.40
C ILE A 94 14.31 -6.52 10.91
N LEU A 95 13.62 -5.66 10.16
CA LEU A 95 13.90 -5.46 8.74
C LEU A 95 15.29 -4.86 8.51
N LYS A 96 15.66 -3.86 9.31
CA LYS A 96 16.96 -3.20 9.27
C LYS A 96 18.11 -4.14 9.61
N ASP A 97 17.92 -5.04 10.57
CA ASP A 97 18.93 -6.01 10.98
C ASP A 97 19.07 -7.18 9.97
N ASN A 98 18.12 -7.33 9.04
CA ASN A 98 18.05 -8.45 8.08
C ASN A 98 18.01 -7.99 6.60
N THR A 99 18.82 -7.00 6.23
CA THR A 99 18.80 -6.40 4.88
C THR A 99 19.05 -7.36 3.73
N THR A 100 19.89 -8.38 3.91
CA THR A 100 20.26 -9.37 2.88
C THR A 100 19.49 -10.69 2.99
N ASN A 101 18.75 -10.87 4.08
CA ASN A 101 17.91 -12.04 4.35
C ASN A 101 16.54 -11.62 4.88
N PRO A 102 15.77 -10.83 4.11
CA PRO A 102 14.53 -10.24 4.59
C PRO A 102 13.51 -11.29 5.03
N PRO A 103 12.76 -11.04 6.11
CA PRO A 103 11.75 -11.96 6.60
C PRO A 103 10.55 -12.03 5.66
N ASN A 104 9.78 -13.11 5.81
CA ASN A 104 8.48 -13.24 5.19
C ASN A 104 7.39 -12.64 6.09
N GLU A 105 6.39 -11.99 5.49
CA GLU A 105 5.22 -11.45 6.17
C GLU A 105 4.55 -12.48 7.08
N LYS A 106 4.31 -13.71 6.61
CA LYS A 106 3.67 -14.76 7.42
C LYS A 106 4.48 -15.09 8.66
N THR A 107 5.80 -15.14 8.52
CA THR A 107 6.72 -15.41 9.64
C THR A 107 6.66 -14.27 10.65
N LEU A 108 6.73 -13.02 10.21
CA LEU A 108 6.63 -11.86 11.11
C LEU A 108 5.27 -11.78 11.83
N ILE A 109 4.17 -12.04 11.12
CA ILE A 109 2.83 -12.09 11.72
C ILE A 109 2.75 -13.17 12.80
N SER A 110 3.35 -14.35 12.56
CA SER A 110 3.35 -15.42 13.57
C SER A 110 4.22 -15.13 14.80
N GLN A 111 5.24 -14.28 14.66
CA GLN A 111 6.19 -13.93 15.73
C GLN A 111 5.76 -12.72 16.57
N ILE A 112 4.88 -11.88 16.03
CA ILE A 112 4.49 -10.61 16.63
C ILE A 112 2.98 -10.53 16.65
N ASP A 113 2.39 -10.71 17.83
CA ASP A 113 0.97 -10.49 18.02
C ASP A 113 0.58 -9.05 17.69
N GLY A 114 -0.53 -8.87 16.98
CA GLY A 114 -0.92 -7.60 16.36
C GLY A 114 -0.02 -7.14 15.19
N GLY A 115 0.98 -7.91 14.78
CA GLY A 115 1.97 -7.51 13.77
C GLY A 115 1.37 -7.29 12.37
N LYS A 116 0.27 -7.98 12.03
CA LYS A 116 -0.39 -7.82 10.73
C LYS A 116 -0.84 -6.39 10.48
N GLU A 117 -1.55 -5.79 11.45
CA GLU A 117 -2.08 -4.42 11.30
C GLU A 117 -0.94 -3.41 11.14
N ILE A 118 0.16 -3.60 11.88
CA ILE A 118 1.34 -2.74 11.80
C ILE A 118 2.06 -2.89 10.45
N ILE A 119 2.22 -4.12 9.95
CA ILE A 119 2.84 -4.36 8.64
C ILE A 119 2.02 -3.72 7.52
N ASP A 120 0.70 -3.92 7.52
CA ASP A 120 -0.20 -3.32 6.55
C ASP A 120 -0.11 -1.78 6.60
N PHE A 121 -0.08 -1.20 7.80
CA PHE A 121 0.11 0.22 8.02
C PHE A 121 1.46 0.74 7.50
N LEU A 122 2.56 0.02 7.73
CA LEU A 122 3.88 0.44 7.27
C LEU A 122 4.07 0.28 5.75
N ILE A 123 3.40 -0.69 5.12
CA ILE A 123 3.31 -0.79 3.64
C ILE A 123 2.48 0.39 3.10
N GLN A 124 1.35 0.64 3.76
CA GLN A 124 0.59 1.89 3.83
C GLN A 124 1.38 3.16 3.55
N GLU A 125 2.20 3.49 4.53
CA GLU A 125 2.99 4.71 4.62
C GLU A 125 4.24 4.67 3.72
N GLY A 126 4.53 3.54 3.07
CA GLY A 126 5.68 3.38 2.19
C GLY A 126 7.01 3.13 2.92
N GLU A 127 6.96 2.81 4.22
CA GLU A 127 8.12 2.44 5.04
C GLU A 127 8.59 1.00 4.75
N ILE A 128 7.66 0.13 4.33
CA ILE A 128 7.92 -1.25 3.94
C ILE A 128 7.53 -1.49 2.48
N ILE A 129 8.43 -2.11 1.73
CA ILE A 129 8.15 -2.63 0.40
C ILE A 129 7.90 -4.14 0.49
N LYS A 130 6.71 -4.56 0.05
CA LYS A 130 6.35 -5.97 -0.10
C LYS A 130 6.69 -6.44 -1.51
N LEU A 131 7.59 -7.41 -1.61
CA LEU A 131 7.91 -8.10 -2.86
C LEU A 131 6.96 -9.28 -3.10
N SER A 132 7.11 -9.97 -4.23
CA SER A 132 6.44 -11.26 -4.44
C SER A 132 6.81 -12.26 -3.35
N ASP A 133 5.98 -13.29 -3.20
CA ASP A 133 6.11 -14.35 -2.19
C ASP A 133 6.01 -13.86 -0.74
N GLY A 134 5.64 -12.59 -0.51
CA GLY A 134 5.44 -12.00 0.81
C GLY A 134 6.73 -11.60 1.52
N ILE A 135 7.83 -11.42 0.79
CA ILE A 135 9.09 -10.92 1.35
C ILE A 135 8.94 -9.42 1.66
N LEU A 136 9.36 -9.00 2.86
CA LEU A 136 9.27 -7.61 3.31
C LEU A 136 10.65 -6.96 3.37
N LEU A 137 10.79 -5.79 2.75
CA LEU A 137 11.98 -4.95 2.80
C LEU A 137 11.67 -3.62 3.46
N GLU A 138 12.64 -3.08 4.21
CA GLU A 138 12.64 -1.64 4.48
C GLU A 138 12.76 -0.88 3.16
N SER A 139 11.98 0.19 3.01
CA SER A 139 11.92 1.01 1.79
C SER A 139 13.29 1.57 1.40
N ASN A 140 14.05 2.07 2.38
CA ASN A 140 15.40 2.57 2.15
C ASN A 140 16.36 1.47 1.63
N ASN A 141 16.26 0.24 2.14
CA ASN A 141 17.06 -0.88 1.64
C ASN A 141 16.67 -1.26 0.20
N TYR A 142 15.38 -1.25 -0.13
CA TYR A 142 14.91 -1.43 -1.50
C TYR A 142 15.50 -0.37 -2.43
N ASP A 143 15.46 0.91 -2.05
CA ASP A 143 16.00 2.01 -2.85
C ASP A 143 17.50 1.89 -3.09
N ILE A 144 18.28 1.48 -2.08
CA ILE A 144 19.72 1.23 -2.23
C ILE A 144 19.98 0.12 -3.27
N MET A 145 19.27 -1.01 -3.17
CA MET A 145 19.43 -2.12 -4.12
C MET A 145 19.00 -1.72 -5.54
N LYS A 146 17.86 -1.03 -5.64
CA LYS A 146 17.30 -0.52 -6.89
C LYS A 146 18.28 0.42 -7.60
N ASN A 147 18.86 1.38 -6.86
CA ASN A 147 19.80 2.35 -7.43
C ASN A 147 21.09 1.67 -7.91
N LYS A 148 21.66 0.73 -7.15
CA LYS A 148 22.80 -0.08 -7.60
C LYS A 148 22.52 -0.81 -8.91
N LEU A 149 21.33 -1.39 -9.04
CA LEU A 149 20.90 -2.08 -10.26
C LEU A 149 20.73 -1.11 -11.44
N ILE A 150 20.13 0.06 -11.21
CA ILE A 150 19.99 1.10 -12.23
C ILE A 150 21.37 1.56 -12.73
N ASP A 151 22.30 1.83 -11.81
CA ASP A 151 23.65 2.30 -12.16
C ASP A 151 24.42 1.23 -12.94
N PHE A 152 24.34 -0.02 -12.53
CA PHE A 152 24.90 -1.14 -13.30
C PHE A 152 24.32 -1.20 -14.71
N LEU A 153 23.00 -1.09 -14.84
CA LEU A 153 22.32 -1.18 -16.13
C LEU A 153 22.60 0.01 -17.06
N LYS A 154 22.80 1.22 -16.52
CA LYS A 154 23.19 2.39 -17.33
C LYS A 154 24.54 2.18 -18.02
N ILE A 155 25.47 1.49 -17.35
CA ILE A 155 26.83 1.23 -17.86
C ILE A 155 26.85 0.00 -18.77
N ASN A 156 26.21 -1.09 -18.36
CA ASN A 156 26.34 -2.40 -18.99
C ASN A 156 25.19 -2.76 -19.96
N GLY A 157 24.11 -1.97 -19.96
CA GLY A 157 22.92 -2.16 -20.80
C GLY A 157 21.97 -3.28 -20.35
N SER A 158 22.49 -4.37 -19.78
CA SER A 158 21.69 -5.51 -19.30
C SER A 158 22.30 -6.18 -18.07
N ILE A 159 21.48 -6.89 -17.28
CA ILE A 159 21.94 -7.66 -16.11
C ILE A 159 21.28 -9.03 -16.03
N SER A 160 22.08 -10.06 -15.82
CA SER A 160 21.62 -11.43 -15.55
C SER A 160 21.38 -11.66 -14.05
N ILE A 161 20.61 -12.70 -13.70
CA ILE A 161 20.39 -13.10 -12.29
C ILE A 161 21.72 -13.36 -11.56
N ALA A 162 22.72 -13.94 -12.25
CA ALA A 162 24.02 -14.22 -11.67
C ALA A 162 24.77 -12.93 -11.30
N GLN A 163 24.74 -11.92 -12.16
CA GLN A 163 25.34 -10.61 -11.91
C GLN A 163 24.59 -9.84 -10.82
N VAL A 164 23.26 -9.95 -10.72
CA VAL A 164 22.51 -9.35 -9.60
C VAL A 164 22.99 -9.92 -8.26
N ARG A 165 23.20 -11.25 -8.20
CA ARG A 165 23.71 -11.91 -6.99
C ARG A 165 25.08 -11.36 -6.60
N GLU A 166 25.98 -11.21 -7.56
CA GLU A 166 27.32 -10.68 -7.35
C GLU A 166 27.29 -9.21 -6.91
N LEU A 167 26.46 -8.39 -7.56
CA LEU A 167 26.34 -6.96 -7.28
C LEU A 167 25.74 -6.67 -5.90
N LEU A 168 24.72 -7.42 -5.49
CA LEU A 168 23.94 -7.15 -4.28
C LEU A 168 24.31 -8.04 -3.09
N GLY A 169 24.99 -9.16 -3.31
CA GLY A 169 25.35 -10.11 -2.23
C GLY A 169 24.15 -10.80 -1.59
N ILE A 170 22.98 -10.80 -2.24
CA ILE A 170 21.75 -11.41 -1.70
C ILE A 170 21.55 -12.84 -2.22
N SER A 171 20.81 -13.64 -1.45
CA SER A 171 20.47 -15.01 -1.86
C SER A 171 19.57 -15.04 -3.11
N ARG A 172 19.65 -16.13 -3.89
CA ARG A 172 18.83 -16.31 -5.11
C ARG A 172 17.32 -16.19 -4.85
N LYS A 173 16.87 -16.58 -3.65
CA LYS A 173 15.47 -16.50 -3.22
C LYS A 173 14.90 -15.07 -3.33
N TYR A 174 15.74 -14.05 -3.16
CA TYR A 174 15.30 -12.64 -3.12
C TYR A 174 15.46 -11.91 -4.45
N ILE A 175 16.30 -12.42 -5.35
CA ILE A 175 16.62 -11.75 -6.62
C ILE A 175 15.41 -11.66 -7.53
N ILE A 176 14.69 -12.77 -7.74
CA ILE A 176 13.53 -12.79 -8.65
C ILE A 176 12.41 -11.88 -8.10
N PRO A 177 12.01 -11.95 -6.82
CA PRO A 177 11.05 -11.03 -6.23
C PRO A 177 11.43 -9.55 -6.38
N LEU A 178 12.72 -9.22 -6.16
CA LEU A 178 13.23 -7.87 -6.33
C LEU A 178 13.09 -7.37 -7.78
N LEU A 179 13.53 -8.19 -8.75
CA LEU A 179 13.45 -7.83 -10.17
C LEU A 179 12.01 -7.72 -10.65
N ASN A 180 11.13 -8.63 -10.20
CA ASN A 180 9.70 -8.57 -10.52
C ASN A 180 9.08 -7.26 -10.01
N LYS A 181 9.50 -6.78 -8.83
CA LYS A 181 9.03 -5.50 -8.29
C LYS A 181 9.47 -4.32 -9.15
N MET A 182 10.74 -4.30 -9.58
CA MET A 182 11.25 -3.27 -10.49
C MET A 182 10.58 -3.32 -11.86
N ASP A 183 10.21 -4.50 -12.35
CA ASP A 183 9.45 -4.68 -13.59
C ASP A 183 8.00 -4.15 -13.44
N GLU A 184 7.34 -4.43 -12.31
CA GLU A 184 6.01 -3.89 -11.95
C GLU A 184 6.02 -2.35 -11.90
N GLU A 185 7.06 -1.79 -11.28
CA GLU A 185 7.32 -0.34 -11.20
C GLU A 185 7.78 0.26 -12.53
N LYS A 186 7.89 -0.56 -13.59
CA LYS A 186 8.30 -0.16 -14.94
C LYS A 186 9.72 0.43 -15.00
N ILE A 187 10.59 0.08 -14.05
CA ILE A 187 12.00 0.49 -14.02
C ILE A 187 12.82 -0.40 -14.95
N THR A 188 12.60 -1.70 -14.85
CA THR A 188 13.23 -2.70 -15.71
C THR A 188 12.20 -3.40 -16.59
N GLN A 189 12.71 -4.17 -17.54
CA GLN A 189 11.94 -5.14 -18.29
C GLN A 189 12.79 -6.38 -18.55
N ARG A 190 12.16 -7.56 -18.45
CA ARG A 190 12.80 -8.82 -18.79
C ARG A 190 12.92 -8.98 -20.30
N LYS A 191 14.14 -9.26 -20.78
CA LYS A 191 14.44 -9.68 -22.15
C LYS A 191 15.16 -11.03 -22.06
N GLU A 192 14.44 -12.10 -22.39
CA GLU A 192 14.93 -13.48 -22.27
C GLU A 192 15.46 -13.81 -20.85
N ASN A 193 16.79 -13.91 -20.71
CA ASN A 193 17.50 -14.27 -19.49
C ASN A 193 18.06 -13.08 -18.72
N VAL A 194 17.97 -11.87 -19.28
CA VAL A 194 18.49 -10.63 -18.67
C VAL A 194 17.39 -9.61 -18.43
N ARG A 195 17.69 -8.59 -17.63
CA ARG A 195 16.85 -7.39 -17.46
C ARG A 195 17.58 -6.22 -18.09
N ILE A 196 16.81 -5.32 -18.69
CA ILE A 196 17.29 -4.04 -19.24
C ILE A 196 16.48 -2.90 -18.62
N LEU A 197 17.01 -1.67 -18.64
CA LEU A 197 16.22 -0.50 -18.26
C LEU A 197 15.06 -0.31 -19.23
N LYS A 198 13.92 0.11 -18.70
CA LYS A 198 12.78 0.51 -19.53
C LYS A 198 13.02 1.92 -20.06
N THR A 199 12.86 2.11 -21.36
CA THR A 199 13.34 3.29 -22.10
C THR A 199 12.56 4.61 -21.89
N LYS A 200 11.85 4.79 -20.76
CA LYS A 200 11.24 6.08 -20.39
C LYS A 200 11.35 6.31 -18.89
N LEU A 201 12.48 6.88 -18.47
CA LEU A 201 12.54 7.76 -17.31
C LEU A 201 12.25 9.17 -17.84
N SER A 202 10.97 9.46 -18.10
CA SER A 202 10.46 10.81 -18.40
C SER A 202 9.62 11.27 -17.22
#